data_AF-T1BDN3-F1
#
_entry.id   AF-T1BDN3-F1
#
_cell.length_a   1.000
_cell.length_b   1.000
_cell.length_c   1.000
_cell.angle_alpha   90.00
_cell.angle_beta   90.00
_cell.angle_gamma   90.00
#
_symmetry.space_group_name_H-M   'P 1'
#
loop_
_entity.id
_entity.type
_entity.pdbx_description
1 polymer ?
#
loop_
_entity_poly.entity_id
_entity_poly.type
_entity_poly.pdbx_seq_one_letter_code
_entity_poly.pdbx_strand_id
1 'polypeptide(L)' 'ERFNLAQQPTAFVNNAVVKALLDRSGQDALPLVLVDGEIALAGRYPQRAELARWLGIAAEAAATVPAPAPGCCGPRAGCC' A
#
# COMPACT_ATOMS: atom_id res chain seq x y z
N GLU A 1 3.50 1.35 10.38
CA GLU A 1 3.65 -0.10 10.65
C GLU A 1 2.89 -0.92 9.60
N ARG A 2 3.31 -2.15 9.31
CA ARG A 2 2.67 -3.04 8.33
C ARG A 2 2.50 -4.41 8.96
N PHE A 3 1.32 -5.01 8.78
CA PHE A 3 1.00 -6.33 9.30
C PHE A 3 0.51 -7.23 8.17
N ASN A 4 0.80 -8.52 8.28
CA ASN A 4 0.32 -9.55 7.36
C ASN A 4 -0.46 -10.59 8.16
N LEU A 5 -1.64 -10.98 7.67
CA LEU A 5 -2.53 -11.90 8.36
C LEU A 5 -1.89 -13.28 8.62
N ALA A 6 -1.04 -13.77 7.71
CA ALA A 6 -0.37 -15.06 7.82
C ALA A 6 0.77 -15.07 8.83
N GLN A 7 1.43 -13.92 9.05
CA GLN A 7 2.57 -13.82 9.97
C GLN A 7 2.18 -13.26 11.34
N GLN A 8 1.19 -12.38 11.39
CA GLN A 8 0.82 -11.60 12.57
C GLN A 8 -0.72 -11.56 12.75
N PRO A 9 -1.40 -12.73 12.84
CA PRO A 9 -2.86 -12.76 12.96
C PRO A 9 -3.37 -12.02 14.20
N THR A 10 -2.60 -12.07 15.30
CA THR A 10 -2.96 -11.42 16.57
C THR A 10 -3.10 -9.89 16.44
N ALA A 11 -2.36 -9.25 15.53
CA ALA A 11 -2.46 -7.81 15.28
C ALA A 11 -3.82 -7.40 14.70
N PHE A 12 -4.46 -8.28 13.91
CA PHE A 12 -5.76 -8.01 13.28
C PHE A 12 -6.94 -8.20 14.24
N VAL A 13 -6.81 -9.10 15.22
CA VAL A 13 -7.83 -9.30 16.26
C VAL A 13 -7.72 -8.30 17.40
N ASN A 14 -6.51 -7.82 17.71
CA ASN A 14 -6.29 -6.84 18.79
C ASN A 14 -6.72 -5.43 18.41
N ASN A 15 -6.80 -5.12 17.12
CA ASN A 15 -7.29 -3.83 16.65
C ASN A 15 -8.80 -3.92 16.36
N ALA A 16 -9.62 -3.30 17.22
CA ALA A 16 -11.08 -3.36 17.13
C ALA A 16 -11.63 -2.88 15.77
N VAL A 17 -10.99 -1.87 15.16
CA VAL A 17 -11.39 -1.31 13.87
C VAL A 17 -11.13 -2.32 12.74
N VAL A 18 -9.94 -2.93 12.74
CA VAL A 18 -9.56 -3.96 11.77
C VAL A 18 -10.45 -5.19 11.91
N LYS A 19 -10.67 -5.65 13.15
CA LYS A 19 -11.54 -6.80 13.43
C LYS A 19 -12.97 -6.56 12.95
N ALA A 20 -13.56 -5.40 13.25
CA ALA A 20 -14.91 -5.06 12.81
C ALA A 20 -15.05 -4.97 11.27
N LEU A 21 -13.98 -4.61 10.56
CA LEU A 21 -13.99 -4.64 9.10
C LEU A 21 -13.94 -6.08 8.59
N LEU A 22 -13.02 -6.91 9.12
CA LEU A 22 -12.89 -8.31 8.72
C LEU A 22 -14.16 -9.12 9.03
N ASP A 23 -14.81 -8.86 10.16
CA ASP A 23 -16.07 -9.53 10.52
C ASP A 23 -17.22 -9.20 9.55
N ARG A 24 -17.23 -7.98 8.97
CA ARG A 24 -18.30 -7.52 8.07
C ARG A 24 -18.04 -7.81 6.59
N SER A 25 -16.79 -7.64 6.16
CA SER A 25 -16.40 -7.65 4.75
C SER A 25 -15.44 -8.79 4.41
N GLY A 26 -15.01 -9.57 5.39
CA GLY A 26 -14.06 -10.65 5.19
C GLY A 26 -12.65 -10.17 4.84
N GLN A 27 -11.83 -11.12 4.42
CA GLN A 27 -10.43 -10.86 4.03
C GLN A 27 -10.33 -10.12 2.68
N ASP A 28 -11.40 -10.10 1.88
CA ASP A 28 -11.45 -9.42 0.58
C ASP A 28 -11.35 -7.89 0.72
N ALA A 29 -11.60 -7.35 1.91
CA ALA A 29 -11.42 -5.93 2.23
C ALA A 29 -9.94 -5.55 2.43
N LEU A 30 -9.02 -6.51 2.41
CA LEU A 30 -7.58 -6.25 2.47
C LEU A 30 -7.04 -5.85 1.08
N PRO A 31 -5.99 -5.03 1.02
CA PRO A 31 -5.27 -4.42 2.14
C PRO A 31 -6.07 -3.27 2.79
N LEU A 32 -5.91 -3.12 4.11
CA LEU A 32 -6.52 -2.08 4.94
C LEU A 32 -5.44 -1.10 5.41
N VAL A 33 -5.72 0.19 5.33
CA VAL A 33 -4.83 1.26 5.81
C VAL A 33 -5.56 2.07 6.87
N LEU A 34 -4.88 2.24 8.00
CA LEU A 34 -5.31 3.11 9.08
C LEU A 34 -4.44 4.37 9.13
N VAL A 35 -5.07 5.53 9.32
CA VAL A 35 -4.41 6.81 9.60
C VAL A 35 -4.99 7.32 10.90
N ASP A 36 -4.13 7.65 11.87
CA ASP A 36 -4.53 8.09 13.22
C ASP A 36 -5.54 7.16 13.93
N GLY A 37 -5.47 5.85 13.63
CA GLY A 37 -6.35 4.83 14.18
C GLY A 37 -7.69 4.65 13.45
N GLU A 38 -7.96 5.47 12.43
CA GLU A 38 -9.19 5.42 11.64
C GLU A 38 -8.98 4.78 10.27
N ILE A 39 -10.03 4.19 9.71
CA ILE A 39 -9.98 3.58 8.37
C ILE A 39 -9.83 4.67 7.32
N ALA A 40 -8.66 4.75 6.71
CA ALA A 40 -8.41 5.65 5.60
C ALA A 40 -8.72 5.00 4.25
N LEU A 41 -8.46 3.69 4.12
CA LEU A 41 -8.62 2.98 2.86
C LEU A 41 -8.75 1.46 3.07
N ALA A 42 -9.58 0.81 2.26
CA ALA A 42 -9.73 -0.66 2.22
C ALA A 42 -9.77 -1.17 0.77
N GLY A 43 -9.34 -2.42 0.56
CA GLY A 43 -9.44 -3.15 -0.71
C GLY A 43 -8.45 -2.76 -1.81
N ARG A 44 -7.55 -1.79 -1.57
CA ARG A 44 -6.47 -1.44 -2.50
C ARG A 44 -5.29 -0.82 -1.77
N TYR A 45 -4.17 -0.58 -2.44
CA TYR A 45 -3.11 0.22 -1.87
C TYR A 45 -3.34 1.72 -2.13
N PRO A 46 -2.90 2.61 -1.22
CA PRO A 46 -2.95 4.05 -1.43
C PRO A 46 -1.94 4.48 -2.49
N GLN A 47 -2.31 5.49 -3.27
CA GLN A 47 -1.43 6.17 -4.21
C GLN A 47 -0.48 7.12 -3.47
N ARG A 48 0.64 7.51 -4.11
CA ARG A 48 1.58 8.47 -3.51
C ARG A 48 0.92 9.79 -3.12
N ALA A 49 -0.03 10.27 -3.93
CA ALA A 49 -0.77 11.49 -3.65
C ALA A 49 -1.67 11.37 -2.39
N GLU A 50 -2.27 10.20 -2.16
CA GLU A 50 -3.09 9.94 -0.97
C GLU A 50 -2.22 9.91 0.29
N LEU A 51 -1.06 9.25 0.23
CA LEU A 51 -0.09 9.23 1.31
C LEU A 51 0.43 10.65 1.65
N ALA A 52 0.78 11.44 0.63
CA ALA A 52 1.26 12.82 0.83
C ALA A 52 0.19 13.67 1.54
N ARG A 53 -1.08 13.52 1.14
CA ARG A 53 -2.20 14.23 1.75
C ARG A 53 -2.39 13.85 3.22
N TRP A 54 -2.34 12.56 3.57
CA TRP A 54 -2.51 12.13 4.96
C TRP A 54 -1.35 12.54 5.86
N LEU A 55 -0.13 12.56 5.33
CA LEU A 55 1.07 12.92 6.07
C LEU A 55 1.34 14.43 6.11
N GLY A 56 0.48 15.25 5.51
CA GLY A 56 0.67 16.70 5.41
C GLY A 56 1.93 17.09 4.64
N ILE A 57 2.47 16.18 3.82
CA ILE A 57 3.61 16.46 2.96
C ILE A 57 3.08 17.30 1.80
N ALA A 58 3.62 18.50 1.63
CA ALA A 58 3.33 19.32 0.46
C ALA A 58 3.55 18.43 -0.77
N ALA A 59 2.47 18.19 -1.53
CA ALA A 59 2.55 17.38 -2.73
C ALA A 59 3.41 18.13 -3.74
N GLU A 60 4.73 17.97 -3.65
CA GLU A 60 5.63 18.26 -4.75
C GLU A 60 5.05 17.46 -5.91
N ALA A 61 4.52 18.24 -6.86
CA ALA A 61 3.78 17.79 -8.02
C ALA A 61 4.35 16.47 -8.49
N ALA A 62 3.49 15.44 -8.45
CA ALA A 62 3.76 14.08 -8.87
C ALA A 62 5.07 14.00 -9.64
N ALA A 63 6.15 13.63 -8.94
CA ALA A 63 7.41 13.33 -9.60
C ALA A 63 7.04 12.34 -10.70
N THR A 64 6.99 12.85 -11.92
CA THR A 64 6.79 12.10 -13.14
C THR A 64 7.80 11.00 -13.01
N VAL A 65 7.33 9.78 -12.73
CA VAL A 65 8.16 8.60 -12.94
C VAL A 65 8.46 8.73 -14.43
N PRO A 66 9.71 9.02 -14.86
CA PRO A 66 9.98 8.90 -16.27
C PRO A 66 9.61 7.46 -16.59
N ALA A 67 8.79 7.28 -17.62
CA ALA A 67 8.48 5.96 -18.15
C ALA A 67 9.76 5.13 -18.17
N PRO A 68 9.75 3.84 -17.79
CA PRO A 68 10.95 3.03 -17.83
C PRO A 68 11.57 3.21 -19.22
N ALA A 69 12.80 3.71 -19.26
CA ALA A 69 13.49 3.98 -20.51
C ALA A 69 13.41 2.72 -21.39
N PRO A 70 13.00 2.83 -22.66
CA PRO A 70 13.01 1.68 -23.55
C PRO A 70 14.47 1.40 -23.90
N GLY A 71 15.08 0.41 -23.26
CA GLY A 71 16.41 -0.03 -23.69
C GLY A 71 17.29 -0.61 -22.60
N CYS A 72 16.99 -1.84 -22.18
CA CYS A 72 18.05 -2.75 -21.75
C CYS A 72 17.99 -4.10 -22.49
N CYS A 73 17.18 -4.19 -23.55
CA CYS A 73 17.08 -5.34 -24.44
C CYS A 73 17.46 -4.93 -25.86
N GLY A 74 18.70 -4.50 -26.05
CA GLY A 74 19.32 -4.44 -27.37
C GLY A 74 20.02 -5.77 -27.67
N PRO A 75 19.96 -6.31 -28.90
CA PRO A 75 20.51 -7.61 -29.22
C PRO A 75 22.02 -7.48 -29.43
N ARG A 76 22.83 -7.75 -28.41
CA ARG A 76 24.26 -7.93 -28.63
C ARG A 76 24.86 -8.94 -27.66
N ALA A 77 25.13 -10.10 -28.23
CA ALA A 77 26.10 -11.12 -27.85
C ALA A 77 26.96 -10.83 -26.61
N GLY A 78 26.81 -11.69 -25.60
CA GLY A 78 27.87 -12.15 -24.70
C GLY A 78 28.43 -11.13 -23.69
N CYS A 79 28.20 -11.37 -22.40
CA CYS A 79 29.19 -12.02 -21.51
C CYS A 79 28.79 -11.90 -20.04
N CYS A 80 29.08 -13.00 -19.33
CA CYS A 80 29.31 -13.19 -17.88
C CYS A 80 28.11 -13.05 -16.93
#